data_AF-U5TZ21-F1
#
_entry.id   AF-U5TZ21-F1
#
_cell.length_a   1.000
_cell.length_b   1.000
_cell.length_c   1.000
_cell.angle_alpha   90.00
_cell.angle_beta   90.00
_cell.angle_gamma   90.00
#
_symmetry.space_group_name_H-M   'P 1'
#
loop_
_entity.id
_entity.type
_entity.pdbx_description
1 polymer ?
#
loop_
_entity_poly.entity_id
_entity_poly.type
_entity_poly.pdbx_seq_one_letter_code
_entity_poly.pdbx_strand_id
1 'polypeptide(L)'
;QVAAEMPTYKLTYFNFSGLGEPIRWLLSYLDVPFEDNRIERENWPTIKSTTPFGQVPVLEVDGKQASQSTAIARYLGKKAGIAGSNEWEDLMIDSMIDTFNDFRMNLVKWFRESDEATKKKLEETLVNETAPFYFNKFNDHIKNNGGYLANGKLSWGDIY
;
A
#
# COMPACT_ATOMS: atom_id res chain seq x y z
N GLN A 1 -33.62 7.49 17.05
CA GLN A 1 -32.20 7.73 16.72
C GLN A 1 -31.68 6.42 16.16
N VAL A 2 -31.63 6.30 14.82
CA VAL A 2 -31.13 5.08 14.18
C VAL A 2 -29.62 5.08 14.42
N ALA A 3 -29.11 4.11 15.16
CA ALA A 3 -27.67 3.90 15.26
C ALA A 3 -27.16 3.75 13.81
N ALA A 4 -26.26 4.62 13.37
CA ALA A 4 -25.63 4.43 12.07
C ALA A 4 -24.96 3.05 12.09
N GLU A 5 -25.41 2.14 11.22
CA GLU A 5 -24.77 0.84 11.08
C GLU A 5 -23.30 1.06 10.74
N MET A 6 -22.40 0.40 11.47
CA MET A 6 -20.98 0.48 11.17
C MET A 6 -20.73 -0.08 9.77
N PRO A 7 -19.89 0.58 8.93
CA PRO A 7 -19.59 0.06 7.61
C PRO A 7 -19.01 -1.35 7.68
N THR A 8 -19.43 -2.19 6.74
CA THR A 8 -18.88 -3.53 6.56
C THR A 8 -17.65 -3.47 5.67
N TYR A 9 -16.54 -4.05 6.13
CA TYR A 9 -15.29 -4.09 5.39
C TYR A 9 -14.91 -5.53 5.00
N LYS A 10 -14.55 -5.73 3.74
CA LYS A 10 -13.94 -6.98 3.26
C LYS A 10 -12.74 -6.67 2.39
N LEU A 11 -11.57 -7.19 2.76
CA LEU A 11 -10.36 -7.10 1.97
C LEU A 11 -10.14 -8.42 1.23
N THR A 12 -10.07 -8.38 -0.09
CA THR A 12 -9.63 -9.52 -0.91
C THR A 12 -8.20 -9.30 -1.39
N TYR A 13 -7.28 -10.18 -0.95
CA TYR A 13 -5.88 -10.20 -1.39
C TYR A 13 -5.32 -11.63 -1.31
N PHE A 14 -4.17 -11.87 -1.94
CA PHE A 14 -3.50 -13.16 -1.84
C PHE A 14 -3.16 -13.55 -0.40
N ASN A 15 -2.99 -14.85 -0.15
CA ASN A 15 -2.57 -15.38 1.15
C ASN A 15 -1.07 -15.15 1.44
N PHE A 16 -0.65 -13.88 1.36
CA PHE A 16 0.61 -13.33 1.86
C PHE A 16 0.42 -11.83 2.11
N SER A 17 1.45 -11.15 2.62
CA SER A 17 1.37 -9.72 2.96
C SER A 17 1.21 -8.82 1.73
N GLY A 18 2.28 -8.63 0.96
CA GLY A 18 2.27 -7.86 -0.28
C GLY A 18 1.59 -6.49 -0.18
N LEU A 19 0.86 -6.11 -1.22
CA LEU A 19 0.10 -4.85 -1.27
C LEU A 19 -1.21 -4.88 -0.47
N GLY A 20 -1.61 -6.04 0.07
CA GLY A 20 -2.77 -6.15 0.96
C GLY A 20 -2.45 -5.74 2.40
N GLU A 21 -1.19 -5.89 2.82
CA GLU A 21 -0.79 -5.69 4.21
C GLU A 21 -1.00 -4.25 4.73
N PRO A 22 -0.65 -3.18 3.97
CA PRO A 22 -0.96 -1.82 4.38
C PRO A 22 -2.43 -1.60 4.71
N ILE A 23 -3.32 -2.25 3.94
CA ILE A 23 -4.77 -2.13 4.13
C ILE A 23 -5.19 -2.88 5.40
N ARG A 24 -4.64 -4.07 5.67
CA ARG A 24 -4.86 -4.81 6.92
C ARG A 24 -4.42 -4.00 8.13
N TRP A 25 -3.23 -3.39 8.08
CA TRP A 25 -2.71 -2.56 9.17
C TRP A 25 -3.57 -1.32 9.40
N LEU A 26 -4.02 -0.64 8.34
CA LEU A 26 -4.90 0.53 8.48
C LEU A 26 -6.29 0.16 9.02
N LEU A 27 -6.88 -0.96 8.58
CA LEU A 27 -8.14 -1.47 9.16
C LEU A 27 -7.97 -1.85 10.63
N SER A 28 -6.81 -2.42 10.99
CA SER A 28 -6.49 -2.74 12.38
C SER A 28 -6.27 -1.47 13.22
N TYR A 29 -5.59 -0.46 12.67
CA TYR A 29 -5.40 0.85 13.33
C TYR A 29 -6.72 1.58 13.56
N LEU A 30 -7.67 1.43 12.63
CA LEU A 30 -9.04 1.95 12.75
C LEU A 30 -9.87 1.23 13.83
N ASP A 31 -9.40 0.09 14.34
CA ASP A 31 -10.12 -0.77 15.27
C ASP A 31 -11.51 -1.18 14.75
N VAL A 32 -11.59 -1.48 13.45
CA VAL A 32 -12.83 -1.94 12.80
C VAL A 32 -12.75 -3.43 12.44
N PRO A 33 -13.84 -4.20 12.64
CA PRO A 33 -13.89 -5.56 12.15
C PRO A 33 -13.90 -5.57 10.62
N PHE A 34 -13.18 -6.52 10.03
CA PHE A 34 -13.19 -6.74 8.59
C PHE A 34 -13.01 -8.23 8.25
N GLU A 35 -13.56 -8.64 7.11
CA GLU A 35 -13.29 -9.96 6.53
C GLU A 35 -11.93 -9.91 5.78
N ASP A 36 -10.93 -10.65 6.27
CA ASP A 36 -9.65 -10.85 5.57
C ASP A 36 -9.76 -12.05 4.60
N ASN A 37 -10.35 -11.80 3.43
CA ASN A 37 -10.58 -12.81 2.40
C ASN A 37 -9.27 -13.11 1.64
N ARG A 38 -8.55 -14.14 2.10
CA ARG A 38 -7.27 -14.58 1.53
C ARG A 38 -7.46 -15.56 0.39
N ILE A 39 -6.91 -15.22 -0.77
CA ILE A 39 -6.98 -16.07 -1.97
C ILE A 39 -5.70 -16.87 -2.15
N GLU A 40 -5.85 -18.18 -2.38
CA GLU A 40 -4.77 -19.04 -2.85
C GLU A 40 -4.50 -18.81 -4.35
N ARG A 41 -3.26 -19.02 -4.80
CA ARG A 41 -2.84 -18.70 -6.18
C ARG A 41 -3.61 -19.54 -7.21
N GLU A 42 -3.95 -20.76 -6.85
CA GLU A 42 -4.68 -21.73 -7.68
C GLU A 42 -6.12 -21.27 -7.93
N ASN A 43 -6.70 -20.51 -6.99
CA ASN A 43 -8.06 -19.98 -7.09
C ASN A 43 -8.12 -18.64 -7.85
N TRP A 44 -6.98 -17.97 -8.05
CA TRP A 44 -6.93 -16.66 -8.69
C TRP A 44 -7.54 -16.61 -10.10
N PRO A 45 -7.33 -17.60 -11.00
CA PRO A 45 -7.96 -17.58 -12.32
C PRO A 45 -9.49 -17.46 -12.27
N THR A 46 -10.14 -18.06 -11.28
CA THR A 46 -11.60 -18.01 -11.09
C THR A 46 -12.06 -16.68 -10.50
N ILE A 47 -11.26 -16.05 -9.65
CA ILE A 47 -11.60 -14.79 -8.95
C ILE A 47 -11.26 -13.57 -9.81
N LYS A 48 -10.27 -13.67 -10.70
CA LYS A 48 -9.76 -12.51 -11.46
C LYS A 48 -10.85 -11.74 -12.20
N SER A 49 -11.76 -12.45 -12.86
CA SER A 49 -12.86 -11.84 -13.63
C SER A 49 -13.92 -11.15 -12.76
N THR A 50 -13.96 -11.44 -11.46
CA THR A 50 -14.89 -10.80 -10.51
C THR A 50 -14.32 -9.53 -9.88
N THR A 51 -13.05 -9.19 -10.16
CA THR A 51 -12.40 -7.98 -9.64
C THR A 51 -12.49 -6.82 -10.65
N PRO A 52 -12.59 -5.55 -10.20
CA PRO A 52 -12.86 -4.41 -11.10
C PRO A 52 -11.85 -4.26 -12.25
N PHE A 53 -10.57 -4.56 -12.00
CA PHE A 53 -9.48 -4.40 -12.98
C PHE A 53 -8.68 -5.69 -13.20
N GLY A 54 -9.22 -6.85 -12.82
CA GLY A 54 -8.46 -8.12 -12.93
C GLY A 54 -7.22 -8.15 -12.03
N GLN A 55 -7.27 -7.47 -10.87
CA GLN A 55 -6.18 -7.26 -9.93
C GLN A 55 -6.68 -7.24 -8.48
N VAL A 56 -5.76 -7.52 -7.55
CA VAL A 56 -5.94 -7.35 -6.10
C VAL A 56 -4.79 -6.47 -5.57
N PRO A 57 -4.97 -5.70 -4.47
CA PRO A 57 -6.08 -5.77 -3.51
C PRO A 57 -7.38 -5.12 -3.99
N VAL A 58 -8.49 -5.64 -3.47
CA VAL A 58 -9.83 -5.06 -3.56
C VAL A 58 -10.38 -4.90 -2.15
N LEU A 59 -10.75 -3.67 -1.78
CA LEU A 59 -11.50 -3.39 -0.56
C LEU A 59 -12.97 -3.21 -0.93
N GLU A 60 -13.85 -3.95 -0.28
CA GLU A 60 -15.29 -3.77 -0.36
C GLU A 60 -15.78 -3.04 0.90
N VAL A 61 -16.53 -1.96 0.70
CA VAL A 61 -17.16 -1.15 1.76
C VAL A 61 -18.66 -1.10 1.48
N ASP A 62 -19.46 -1.73 2.33
CA ASP A 62 -20.92 -1.82 2.16
C ASP A 62 -21.34 -2.31 0.77
N GLY A 63 -20.70 -3.39 0.32
CA GLY A 63 -20.92 -4.00 -1.00
C GLY A 63 -20.31 -3.24 -2.19
N LYS A 64 -19.65 -2.10 -1.97
CA LYS A 64 -19.01 -1.31 -3.03
C LYS A 64 -17.52 -1.59 -3.10
N GLN A 65 -17.03 -2.01 -4.26
CA GLN A 65 -15.64 -2.37 -4.45
C GLN A 65 -14.76 -1.18 -4.86
N ALA A 66 -13.59 -1.08 -4.23
CA ALA A 66 -12.50 -0.18 -4.59
C ALA A 66 -11.23 -1.01 -4.85
N SER A 67 -10.42 -0.57 -5.81
CA SER A 67 -9.11 -1.15 -6.15
C SER A 67 -7.99 -0.13 -5.92
N GLN A 68 -6.74 -0.54 -6.11
CA GLN A 68 -5.50 0.24 -5.90
C GLN A 68 -5.12 0.42 -4.43
N SER A 69 -4.04 -0.24 -4.02
CA SER A 69 -3.56 -0.26 -2.63
C SER A 69 -3.33 1.15 -2.07
N THR A 70 -2.64 2.03 -2.80
CA THR A 70 -2.35 3.40 -2.37
C THR A 70 -3.64 4.23 -2.19
N ALA A 71 -4.59 4.09 -3.11
CA ALA A 71 -5.85 4.83 -3.03
C ALA A 71 -6.70 4.37 -1.83
N ILE A 72 -6.76 3.05 -1.61
CA ILE A 72 -7.44 2.46 -0.45
C ILE A 72 -6.75 2.90 0.85
N ALA A 73 -5.42 2.84 0.91
CA ALA A 73 -4.65 3.24 2.08
C ALA A 73 -4.88 4.72 2.43
N ARG A 74 -4.83 5.62 1.45
CA ARG A 74 -5.16 7.03 1.62
C ARG A 74 -6.59 7.24 2.12
N TYR A 75 -7.57 6.52 1.56
CA TYR A 75 -8.96 6.57 2.02
C TYR A 75 -9.10 6.18 3.50
N LEU A 76 -8.48 5.06 3.90
CA LEU A 76 -8.49 4.60 5.30
C LEU A 76 -7.70 5.56 6.20
N GLY A 77 -6.60 6.13 5.72
CA GLY A 77 -5.84 7.17 6.39
C GLY A 77 -6.68 8.41 6.73
N LYS A 78 -7.50 8.86 5.77
CA LYS A 78 -8.46 9.95 6.00
C LYS A 78 -9.53 9.56 7.03
N LYS A 79 -10.03 8.33 6.99
CA LYS A 79 -10.98 7.81 8.00
C LYS A 79 -10.37 7.71 9.39
N ALA A 80 -9.09 7.39 9.48
CA ALA A 80 -8.34 7.22 10.72
C ALA A 80 -7.80 8.55 11.29
N GLY A 81 -8.00 9.68 10.60
CA GLY A 81 -7.49 10.97 11.05
C GLY A 81 -5.97 11.11 10.97
N ILE A 82 -5.30 10.27 10.16
CA ILE A 82 -3.84 10.27 9.95
C ILE A 82 -3.48 10.68 8.51
N ALA A 83 -4.32 11.52 7.90
CA ALA A 83 -4.01 12.24 6.67
C ALA A 83 -3.47 13.64 7.00
N GLY A 84 -3.17 14.45 5.97
CA GLY A 84 -2.77 15.83 6.15
C GLY A 84 -3.92 16.70 6.69
N SER A 85 -3.57 17.75 7.43
CA SER A 85 -4.55 18.73 7.91
C SER A 85 -4.97 19.76 6.84
N ASN A 86 -4.27 19.79 5.71
CA ASN A 86 -4.58 20.59 4.52
C ASN A 86 -4.00 19.90 3.27
N GLU A 87 -4.25 20.47 2.11
CA GLU A 87 -3.84 19.93 0.81
C GLU A 87 -2.32 19.80 0.67
N TRP A 88 -1.55 20.70 1.28
CA TRP A 88 -0.09 20.63 1.24
C TRP A 88 0.44 19.49 2.11
N GLU A 89 -0.11 19.30 3.31
CA GLU A 89 0.25 18.15 4.15
C GLU A 89 -0.14 16.81 3.51
N ASP A 90 -1.31 16.74 2.85
CA ASP A 90 -1.72 15.56 2.06
C ASP A 90 -0.73 15.31 0.92
N LEU A 91 -0.33 16.37 0.19
CA LEU A 91 0.65 16.28 -0.90
C LEU A 91 2.01 15.75 -0.43
N MET A 92 2.47 16.16 0.75
CA MET A 92 3.75 15.66 1.29
C MET A 92 3.71 14.15 1.56
N ILE A 93 2.59 13.63 2.06
CA ILE A 93 2.42 12.18 2.25
C ILE A 93 2.35 11.49 0.88
N ASP A 94 1.53 12.01 -0.03
CA ASP A 94 1.34 11.45 -1.37
C ASP A 94 2.65 11.37 -2.16
N SER A 95 3.44 12.44 -2.15
CA SER A 95 4.71 12.49 -2.88
C SER A 95 5.71 11.46 -2.36
N MET A 96 5.75 11.22 -1.05
CA MET A 96 6.65 10.21 -0.47
C MET A 96 6.21 8.79 -0.81
N ILE A 97 4.90 8.53 -0.81
CA ILE A 97 4.36 7.21 -1.17
C ILE A 97 4.47 6.91 -2.66
N ASP A 98 4.28 7.91 -3.53
CA ASP A 98 4.51 7.72 -4.96
C ASP A 98 6.00 7.49 -5.25
N THR A 99 6.91 8.21 -4.58
CA THR A 99 8.36 7.96 -4.67
C THR A 99 8.75 6.57 -4.16
N PHE A 100 8.14 6.10 -3.07
CA PHE A 100 8.33 4.73 -2.59
C PHE A 100 7.80 3.70 -3.59
N ASN A 101 6.67 3.96 -4.24
CA ASN A 101 6.15 3.09 -5.29
C ASN A 101 7.08 3.05 -6.51
N ASP A 102 7.71 4.15 -6.91
CA ASP A 102 8.74 4.17 -7.97
C ASP A 102 9.92 3.26 -7.61
N PHE A 103 10.41 3.32 -6.37
CA PHE A 103 11.40 2.36 -5.87
C PHE A 103 10.88 0.92 -5.95
N ARG A 104 9.68 0.65 -5.40
CA ARG A 104 9.07 -0.68 -5.36
C ARG A 104 8.87 -1.27 -6.76
N MET A 105 8.61 -0.46 -7.77
CA MET A 105 8.48 -0.93 -9.16
C MET A 105 9.78 -1.53 -9.71
N ASN A 106 10.95 -1.09 -9.22
CA ASN A 106 12.22 -1.72 -9.55
C ASN A 106 12.35 -3.12 -8.93
N LEU A 107 11.87 -3.30 -7.69
CA LEU A 107 11.78 -4.62 -7.04
C LEU A 107 10.84 -5.56 -7.80
N VAL A 108 9.69 -5.05 -8.24
CA VAL A 108 8.72 -5.84 -9.03
C VAL A 108 9.33 -6.28 -10.36
N LYS A 109 10.07 -5.39 -11.03
CA LYS A 109 10.76 -5.71 -12.29
C LYS A 109 11.78 -6.84 -12.11
N TRP A 110 12.63 -6.76 -11.08
CA TRP A 110 13.57 -7.82 -10.74
C TRP A 110 12.87 -9.14 -10.38
N PHE A 111 11.84 -9.07 -9.53
CA PHE A 111 11.14 -10.28 -9.05
C PHE A 111 10.43 -11.04 -10.18
N ARG A 112 9.90 -10.33 -11.17
CA ARG A 112 9.17 -10.90 -12.30
C ARG A 112 10.05 -11.27 -13.50
N GLU A 113 11.34 -10.95 -13.46
CA GLU A 113 12.25 -11.35 -14.53
C GLU A 113 12.46 -12.87 -14.51
N SER A 114 12.37 -13.48 -15.70
CA SER A 114 12.50 -14.92 -15.91
C SER A 114 13.84 -15.33 -16.48
N ASP A 115 14.52 -14.44 -17.19
CA ASP A 115 15.89 -14.67 -17.67
C ASP A 115 16.90 -14.45 -16.54
N GLU A 116 17.58 -15.51 -16.10
CA GLU A 116 18.49 -15.47 -14.95
C GLU A 116 19.66 -14.49 -15.12
N ALA A 117 20.19 -14.34 -16.34
CA ALA A 117 21.28 -13.40 -16.60
C ALA A 117 20.82 -11.95 -16.46
N THR A 118 19.65 -11.61 -17.03
CA THR A 118 19.02 -10.30 -16.90
C THR A 118 18.61 -10.03 -15.46
N LYS A 119 18.06 -11.03 -14.76
CA LYS A 119 17.65 -10.93 -13.36
C LYS A 119 18.84 -10.59 -12.47
N LYS A 120 19.97 -11.27 -12.64
CA LYS A 120 21.21 -10.98 -11.91
C LYS A 120 21.72 -9.55 -12.18
N LYS A 121 21.67 -9.08 -13.43
CA LYS A 121 22.04 -7.70 -13.76
C LYS A 121 21.10 -6.69 -13.09
N LEU A 122 19.78 -6.94 -13.10
CA LEU A 122 18.81 -6.10 -12.41
C LEU A 122 19.06 -6.08 -10.89
N GLU A 123 19.43 -7.22 -10.30
CA GLU A 123 19.79 -7.32 -8.89
C GLU A 123 21.03 -6.48 -8.56
N GLU A 124 22.08 -6.57 -9.37
CA GLU A 124 23.30 -5.78 -9.19
C GLU A 124 23.01 -4.27 -9.24
N THR A 125 22.23 -3.80 -10.22
CA THR A 125 21.80 -2.39 -10.28
C THR A 125 20.90 -2.03 -9.09
N LEU A 126 19.96 -2.89 -8.73
CA LEU A 126 19.03 -2.64 -7.62
C LEU A 126 19.77 -2.48 -6.29
N VAL A 127 20.72 -3.37 -5.99
CA VAL A 127 21.46 -3.40 -4.72
C VAL A 127 22.52 -2.31 -4.64
N ASN A 128 23.25 -2.06 -5.73
CA ASN A 128 24.42 -1.16 -5.70
C ASN A 128 24.10 0.28 -6.10
N GLU A 129 23.00 0.53 -6.80
CA GLU A 129 22.66 1.87 -7.31
C GLU A 129 21.28 2.33 -6.82
N THR A 130 20.23 1.58 -7.16
CA THR A 130 18.84 2.01 -6.92
C THR A 130 18.50 2.07 -5.43
N ALA A 131 18.71 0.99 -4.68
CA ALA A 131 18.38 0.95 -3.26
C ALA A 131 19.19 1.98 -2.45
N PRO A 132 20.53 2.12 -2.62
CA PRO A 132 21.29 3.18 -1.97
C PRO A 132 20.77 4.58 -2.30
N PHE A 133 20.43 4.86 -3.56
CA PHE A 133 19.89 6.16 -3.95
C PHE A 133 18.59 6.50 -3.20
N TYR A 134 17.60 5.59 -3.21
CA TYR A 134 16.31 5.82 -2.58
C TYR A 134 16.42 5.80 -1.06
N PHE A 135 17.11 4.81 -0.48
CA PHE A 135 17.13 4.62 0.97
C PHE A 135 17.95 5.68 1.69
N ASN A 136 19.03 6.20 1.10
CA ASN A 136 19.73 7.35 1.67
C ASN A 136 18.81 8.58 1.70
N LYS A 137 18.07 8.84 0.61
CA LYS A 137 17.11 9.95 0.55
C LYS A 137 15.95 9.77 1.52
N PHE A 138 15.39 8.57 1.65
CA PHE A 138 14.34 8.28 2.62
C PHE A 138 14.85 8.45 4.05
N ASN A 139 16.05 7.92 4.36
CA ASN A 139 16.65 8.05 5.68
C ASN A 139 16.87 9.52 6.07
N ASP A 140 17.44 10.33 5.17
CA ASP A 140 17.63 11.76 5.41
C ASP A 140 16.28 12.49 5.53
N HIS A 141 15.30 12.15 4.70
CA HIS A 141 13.97 12.74 4.76
C HIS A 141 13.28 12.46 6.09
N ILE A 142 13.28 11.21 6.54
CA ILE A 142 12.68 10.77 7.81
C ILE A 142 13.36 11.46 8.99
N LYS A 143 14.70 11.51 8.99
CA LYS A 143 15.47 12.22 10.01
C LYS A 143 15.08 13.69 10.11
N ASN A 144 14.87 14.35 8.97
CA ASN A 144 14.51 15.77 8.90
C ASN A 144 13.00 16.02 9.12
N ASN A 145 12.17 14.97 9.14
CA ASN A 145 10.73 15.02 9.41
C ASN A 145 10.39 14.38 10.77
N GLY A 146 11.24 14.58 11.78
CA GLY A 146 10.94 14.17 13.16
C GLY A 146 10.78 12.66 13.36
N GLY A 147 11.32 11.84 12.45
CA GLY A 147 11.20 10.38 12.49
C GLY A 147 10.00 9.82 11.72
N TYR A 148 9.30 10.63 10.92
CA TYR A 148 8.16 10.21 10.09
C TYR A 148 8.40 10.50 8.61
N LEU A 149 7.64 9.85 7.73
CA LEU A 149 7.71 10.06 6.29
C LEU A 149 7.25 11.45 5.87
N ALA A 150 6.32 12.08 6.59
CA ALA A 150 5.85 13.42 6.25
C ALA A 150 5.35 14.19 7.49
N ASN A 151 5.38 15.51 7.41
CA ASN A 151 4.71 16.42 8.35
C ASN A 151 5.13 16.30 9.83
N GLY A 152 6.22 15.63 10.16
CA GLY A 152 6.69 15.50 11.55
C GLY A 152 5.81 14.65 12.46
N LYS A 153 4.87 13.86 11.92
CA LYS A 153 3.88 13.09 12.67
C LYS A 153 3.46 11.83 11.91
N LEU A 154 2.88 10.86 12.62
CA LEU A 154 2.34 9.64 12.02
C LEU A 154 1.31 9.96 10.95
N SER A 155 1.45 9.31 9.79
CA SER A 155 0.53 9.36 8.67
C SER A 155 0.21 7.96 8.15
N TRP A 156 -0.82 7.84 7.30
CA TRP A 156 -1.09 6.60 6.59
C TRP A 156 0.08 6.15 5.70
N GLY A 157 0.94 7.09 5.29
CA GLY A 157 2.14 6.78 4.53
C GLY A 157 3.14 5.96 5.33
N ASP A 158 3.32 6.24 6.64
CA ASP A 158 4.23 5.47 7.49
C ASP A 158 3.79 4.01 7.68
N ILE A 159 2.48 3.76 7.52
CA ILE A 159 1.86 2.43 7.62
C ILE A 159 1.91 1.70 6.25
N TYR A 160 2.08 2.42 5.15
CA TYR A 160 2.07 1.86 3.78
C TYR A 160 3.41 1.29 3.34
#